data_AF-A0AAU7NYE4-F1
#
_entry.id   AF-A0AAU7NYE4-F1
#
_cell.length_a   1.000
_cell.length_b   1.000
_cell.length_c   1.000
_cell.angle_alpha   90.00
_cell.angle_beta   90.00
_cell.angle_gamma   90.00
#
_symmetry.space_group_name_H-M   'P 1'
#
loop_
_entity.id
_entity.type
_entity.pdbx_description
1 polymer ?
#
loop_
_entity_poly.entity_id
_entity_poly.type
_entity_poly.pdbx_seq_one_letter_code
_entity_poly.pdbx_strand_id
1 'polypeptide(L)'
;MNPQDFIDSLRKLPPRLYSIASSLKQHPDEVHLTVASVRYQSHGRRRQGVCSTFLADRIGSETTIPVYVDHNKNFKLPSDPSAPIIMIGPGTGIAPFRAFVEEREAVGATGKNWLFFGDQHFMTDFLYQSEWLRYLKSGLLTRMNVAFFRDQTEKVYVQQRMLEHGRDLYGWLQEGAYLYVCGDERHMARDVHETLLDLVEREGGMNRDTAEQYVKTLQKEKRYQRDIY
;
A
#
# COMPACT_ATOMS: atom_id res chain seq x y z
N MET A 1 -27.20 -19.21 31.57
CA MET A 1 -26.29 -18.09 31.28
C MET A 1 -27.09 -16.82 31.46
N ASN A 2 -26.76 -16.02 32.47
CA ASN A 2 -27.36 -14.69 32.65
C ASN A 2 -26.67 -13.68 31.68
N PRO A 3 -27.19 -12.45 31.53
CA PRO A 3 -26.58 -11.46 30.64
C PRO A 3 -25.11 -11.12 30.96
N GLN A 4 -24.73 -11.13 32.24
CA GLN A 4 -23.36 -10.86 32.68
C GLN A 4 -22.41 -11.98 32.26
N ASP A 5 -22.80 -13.25 32.48
CA ASP A 5 -22.02 -14.42 32.05
C ASP A 5 -21.72 -14.38 30.54
N PHE A 6 -22.67 -13.89 29.73
CA PHE A 6 -22.48 -13.72 28.30
C PHE A 6 -21.46 -12.61 28.00
N ILE A 7 -21.59 -11.43 28.61
CA ILE A 7 -20.65 -10.31 28.43
C ILE A 7 -19.23 -10.71 28.83
N ASP A 8 -19.08 -11.40 29.98
CA ASP A 8 -17.79 -11.84 30.50
C ASP A 8 -17.11 -12.88 29.61
N SER A 9 -17.89 -13.60 28.78
CA SER A 9 -17.35 -14.52 27.78
C SER A 9 -16.83 -13.85 26.50
N LEU A 10 -17.14 -12.56 26.29
CA LEU A 10 -16.77 -11.83 25.08
C LEU A 10 -15.43 -11.11 25.25
N ARG A 11 -14.72 -10.93 24.12
CA ARG A 11 -13.54 -10.05 24.07
C ARG A 11 -14.00 -8.59 23.98
N LYS A 12 -13.25 -7.70 24.63
CA LYS A 12 -13.36 -6.24 24.38
C LYS A 12 -13.17 -5.96 22.90
N LEU A 13 -13.96 -5.05 22.35
CA LEU A 13 -13.87 -4.65 20.95
C LEU A 13 -12.58 -3.84 20.72
N PRO A 14 -11.60 -4.34 19.95
CA PRO A 14 -10.39 -3.57 19.70
C PRO A 14 -10.60 -2.54 18.58
N PRO A 15 -9.83 -1.43 18.57
CA PRO A 15 -9.82 -0.50 17.45
C PRO A 15 -9.30 -1.18 16.17
N ARG A 16 -9.56 -0.57 15.02
CA ARG A 16 -9.00 -0.97 13.72
C ARG A 16 -8.04 0.11 13.24
N LEU A 17 -6.90 -0.33 12.72
CA LEU A 17 -5.92 0.53 12.07
C LEU A 17 -6.21 0.59 10.58
N TYR A 18 -6.00 1.77 10.01
CA TYR A 18 -6.07 2.02 8.57
C TYR A 18 -4.87 2.90 8.22
N SER A 19 -4.11 2.54 7.20
CA SER A 19 -3.04 3.39 6.70
C SER A 19 -3.64 4.71 6.21
N ILE A 20 -3.06 5.82 6.66
CA ILE A 20 -3.52 7.17 6.30
C ILE A 20 -3.25 7.41 4.81
N ALA A 21 -4.26 7.91 4.10
CA ALA A 21 -4.24 8.16 2.67
C ALA A 21 -4.09 9.65 2.29
N SER A 22 -3.80 10.51 3.27
CA SER A 22 -3.54 11.95 3.07
C SER A 22 -2.21 12.41 3.65
N SER A 23 -1.64 13.46 3.06
CA SER A 23 -0.59 14.27 3.68
C SER A 23 -1.22 15.37 4.56
N LEU A 24 -0.67 15.56 5.77
CA LEU A 24 -1.05 16.68 6.65
C LEU A 24 -0.66 18.05 6.06
N LYS A 25 0.39 18.12 5.22
CA LYS A 25 0.77 19.37 4.55
C LYS A 25 -0.23 19.77 3.47
N GLN A 26 -0.82 18.77 2.82
CA GLN A 26 -1.83 18.98 1.80
C GLN A 26 -3.21 19.21 2.42
N HIS A 27 -3.50 18.53 3.54
CA HIS A 27 -4.79 18.56 4.24
C HIS A 27 -4.59 18.77 5.75
N PRO A 28 -4.38 20.02 6.24
CA PRO A 28 -4.00 20.30 7.63
C PRO A 28 -5.00 19.85 8.70
N ASP A 29 -6.29 19.78 8.34
CA ASP A 29 -7.39 19.52 9.27
C ASP A 29 -8.11 18.20 8.97
N GLU A 30 -7.56 17.37 8.06
CA GLU A 30 -8.24 16.17 7.58
C GLU A 30 -7.32 14.93 7.62
N VAL A 31 -7.94 13.77 7.87
CA VAL A 31 -7.31 12.46 7.73
C VAL A 31 -8.14 11.62 6.77
N HIS A 32 -7.54 11.19 5.67
CA HIS A 32 -8.22 10.37 4.67
C HIS A 32 -7.90 8.91 4.89
N LEU A 33 -8.88 8.03 4.69
CA LEU A 33 -8.71 6.58 4.80
C LEU A 33 -9.18 5.90 3.51
N THR A 34 -8.53 4.81 3.11
CA THR A 34 -9.00 3.91 2.05
C THR A 34 -9.54 2.63 2.70
N VAL A 35 -10.86 2.47 2.73
CA VAL A 35 -11.51 1.41 3.51
C VAL A 35 -12.27 0.43 2.61
N ALA A 36 -11.82 -0.82 2.54
CA ALA A 36 -12.60 -1.90 1.95
C ALA A 36 -13.69 -2.37 2.92
N SER A 37 -14.96 -2.21 2.55
CA SER A 37 -16.09 -2.70 3.35
C SER A 37 -16.15 -4.23 3.33
N VAL A 38 -15.93 -4.87 4.48
CA VAL A 38 -15.86 -6.35 4.56
C VAL A 38 -17.27 -6.91 4.63
N ARG A 39 -17.65 -7.71 3.63
CA ARG A 39 -18.97 -8.34 3.53
C ARG A 39 -18.81 -9.75 2.99
N TYR A 40 -19.40 -10.74 3.67
CA TYR A 40 -19.29 -12.14 3.26
C TYR A 40 -20.51 -12.95 3.74
N GLN A 41 -20.66 -14.18 3.26
CA GLN A 41 -21.65 -15.13 3.78
C GLN A 41 -20.96 -16.22 4.58
N SER A 42 -21.56 -16.60 5.71
CA SER A 42 -21.04 -17.68 6.55
C SER A 42 -22.17 -18.28 7.37
N HIS A 43 -22.27 -19.62 7.38
CA HIS A 43 -23.30 -20.37 8.10
C HIS A 43 -24.73 -19.88 7.75
N GLY A 44 -25.04 -19.76 6.46
CA GLY A 44 -26.35 -19.33 5.96
C GLY A 44 -26.73 -17.88 6.26
N ARG A 45 -25.80 -17.06 6.77
CA ARG A 45 -26.07 -15.66 7.14
C ARG A 45 -25.08 -14.71 6.48
N ARG A 46 -25.57 -13.53 6.10
CA ARG A 46 -24.71 -12.40 5.72
C ARG A 46 -23.97 -11.89 6.95
N ARG A 47 -22.67 -11.69 6.79
CA ARG A 47 -21.74 -11.18 7.80
C ARG A 47 -21.06 -9.92 7.28
N GLN A 48 -20.63 -9.09 8.21
CA GLN A 48 -20.02 -7.79 7.94
C GLN A 48 -18.85 -7.56 8.90
N GLY A 49 -17.81 -6.87 8.43
CA GLY A 49 -16.74 -6.39 9.29
C GLY A 49 -17.19 -5.18 10.10
N VAL A 50 -17.00 -5.22 11.42
CA VAL A 50 -17.56 -4.23 12.36
C VAL A 50 -17.17 -2.80 12.00
N CYS A 51 -15.87 -2.50 11.92
CA CYS A 51 -15.40 -1.12 11.70
C CYS A 51 -15.59 -0.67 10.25
N SER A 52 -15.27 -1.51 9.26
CA SER A 52 -15.35 -1.10 7.86
C SER A 52 -16.78 -0.88 7.36
N THR A 53 -17.77 -1.64 7.86
CA THR A 53 -19.18 -1.33 7.54
C THR A 53 -19.80 -0.30 8.46
N PHE A 54 -19.27 -0.07 9.67
CA PHE A 54 -19.64 1.10 10.46
C PHE A 54 -19.27 2.39 9.71
N LEU A 55 -18.03 2.49 9.22
CA LEU A 55 -17.57 3.64 8.43
C LEU A 55 -18.31 3.77 7.09
N ALA A 56 -18.66 2.66 6.43
CA ALA A 56 -19.32 2.72 5.13
C ALA A 56 -20.84 2.98 5.19
N ASP A 57 -21.53 2.44 6.21
CA ASP A 57 -23.00 2.35 6.19
C ASP A 57 -23.70 3.11 7.31
N ARG A 58 -22.99 3.47 8.39
CA ARG A 58 -23.63 3.90 9.65
C ARG A 58 -23.26 5.30 10.11
N ILE A 59 -22.23 5.91 9.53
CA ILE A 59 -21.81 7.26 9.86
C ILE A 59 -22.27 8.24 8.78
N GLY A 60 -22.58 9.47 9.19
CA GLY A 60 -22.84 10.61 8.33
C GLY A 60 -21.94 11.79 8.67
N SER A 61 -22.13 12.93 8.00
CA SER A 61 -21.31 14.15 8.19
C SER A 61 -21.25 14.62 9.65
N GLU A 62 -22.34 14.46 10.40
CA GLU A 62 -22.45 14.92 11.79
C GLU A 62 -21.97 13.87 12.81
N THR A 63 -21.44 12.73 12.36
CA THR A 63 -21.06 11.63 13.27
C THR A 63 -19.65 11.82 13.80
N THR A 64 -19.53 12.13 15.09
CA THR A 64 -18.24 12.11 15.79
C THR A 64 -17.78 10.68 16.03
N ILE A 65 -16.56 10.37 15.58
CA ILE A 65 -15.92 9.07 15.81
C ILE A 65 -14.65 9.23 16.66
N PRO A 66 -14.42 8.37 17.67
CA PRO A 66 -13.17 8.39 18.41
C PRO A 66 -12.04 7.85 17.53
N VAL A 67 -11.00 8.66 17.34
CA VAL A 67 -9.81 8.31 16.55
C VAL A 67 -8.54 8.60 17.34
N TYR A 68 -7.47 7.92 16.99
CA TYR A 68 -6.12 8.20 17.46
C TYR A 68 -5.13 7.88 16.35
N VAL A 69 -3.95 8.48 16.42
CA VAL A 69 -2.85 8.22 15.47
C VAL A 69 -1.95 7.13 16.03
N ASP A 70 -1.78 6.05 15.27
CA ASP A 70 -0.77 5.03 15.54
C ASP A 70 0.50 5.33 14.73
N HIS A 71 1.58 5.70 15.42
CA HIS A 71 2.79 6.20 14.75
C HIS A 71 3.70 5.07 14.24
N ASN A 72 3.68 4.81 12.93
CA ASN A 72 4.64 3.91 12.29
C ASN A 72 5.97 4.64 11.96
N LYS A 73 6.97 4.49 12.83
CA LYS A 73 8.30 5.11 12.62
C LYS A 73 9.13 4.46 11.50
N ASN A 74 8.69 3.32 10.99
CA ASN A 74 9.42 2.47 10.05
C ASN A 74 8.83 2.51 8.63
N PHE A 75 7.77 3.29 8.40
CA PHE A 75 7.16 3.49 7.09
C PHE A 75 7.03 4.98 6.79
N LYS A 76 8.05 5.57 6.16
CA LYS A 76 8.13 7.02 5.91
C LYS A 76 8.92 7.35 4.65
N LEU A 77 8.60 8.49 4.06
CA LEU A 77 9.37 9.06 2.95
C LEU A 77 10.85 9.31 3.34
N PRO A 78 11.75 9.32 2.36
CA PRO A 78 13.15 9.70 2.59
C PRO A 78 13.23 11.15 3.09
N SER A 79 14.25 11.45 3.90
CA SER A 79 14.53 12.84 4.30
C SER A 79 15.04 13.69 3.15
N ASP A 80 15.69 13.07 2.17
CA ASP A 80 16.12 13.73 0.93
C ASP A 80 14.97 13.74 -0.08
N PRO A 81 14.41 14.92 -0.43
CA PRO A 81 13.30 15.02 -1.37
C PRO A 81 13.68 14.66 -2.81
N SER A 82 14.98 14.56 -3.13
CA SER A 82 15.47 14.16 -4.46
C SER A 82 15.61 12.64 -4.61
N ALA A 83 15.55 11.88 -3.53
CA ALA A 83 15.68 10.42 -3.56
C ALA A 83 14.51 9.77 -4.33
N PRO A 84 14.77 8.85 -5.28
CA PRO A 84 13.68 8.14 -5.97
C PRO A 84 12.91 7.22 -5.00
N ILE A 85 11.61 7.02 -5.24
CA ILE A 85 10.82 6.04 -4.51
C ILE A 85 10.05 5.11 -5.45
N ILE A 86 9.94 3.86 -5.03
CA ILE A 86 9.19 2.79 -5.68
C ILE A 86 8.14 2.30 -4.70
N MET A 87 6.88 2.35 -5.09
CA MET A 87 5.72 2.10 -4.25
C MET A 87 4.95 0.91 -4.82
N ILE A 88 4.72 -0.13 -4.03
CA ILE A 88 3.99 -1.34 -4.43
C ILE A 88 2.80 -1.50 -3.49
N GLY A 89 1.60 -1.24 -3.99
CA GLY A 89 0.39 -1.17 -3.16
C GLY A 89 -0.87 -1.58 -3.89
N PRO A 90 -1.12 -2.89 -4.08
CA PRO A 90 -2.37 -3.35 -4.64
C PRO A 90 -3.55 -3.18 -3.66
N GLY A 91 -4.75 -2.99 -4.22
CA GLY A 91 -5.98 -2.76 -3.46
C GLY A 91 -5.87 -1.61 -2.46
N THR A 92 -6.34 -1.82 -1.24
CA THR A 92 -6.24 -0.81 -0.16
C THR A 92 -4.81 -0.52 0.29
N GLY A 93 -3.82 -1.32 -0.14
CA GLY A 93 -2.40 -1.03 0.05
C GLY A 93 -1.94 0.25 -0.67
N ILE A 94 -2.79 0.83 -1.53
CA ILE A 94 -2.52 2.11 -2.19
C ILE A 94 -2.59 3.32 -1.25
N ALA A 95 -3.28 3.19 -0.11
CA ALA A 95 -3.54 4.28 0.83
C ALA A 95 -2.31 5.14 1.15
N PRO A 96 -1.24 4.59 1.76
CA PRO A 96 -0.11 5.43 2.17
C PRO A 96 0.66 6.01 0.97
N PHE A 97 0.52 5.42 -0.22
CA PHE A 97 1.15 5.96 -1.43
C PHE A 97 0.44 7.20 -1.96
N ARG A 98 -0.88 7.31 -1.75
CA ARG A 98 -1.60 8.56 -1.96
C ARG A 98 -1.06 9.66 -1.05
N ALA A 99 -0.90 9.36 0.25
CA ALA A 99 -0.29 10.29 1.21
C ALA A 99 1.15 10.69 0.83
N PHE A 100 1.96 9.72 0.37
CA PHE A 100 3.34 9.99 -0.04
C PHE A 100 3.43 10.92 -1.23
N VAL A 101 2.60 10.71 -2.26
CA VAL A 101 2.62 11.57 -3.46
C VAL A 101 2.07 12.96 -3.14
N GLU A 102 1.02 13.07 -2.31
CA GLU A 102 0.56 14.38 -1.81
C GLU A 102 1.65 15.11 -1.02
N GLU A 103 2.36 14.43 -0.11
CA GLU A 103 3.44 15.04 0.66
C GLU A 103 4.57 15.53 -0.27
N ARG A 104 4.94 14.72 -1.26
CA ARG A 104 5.97 15.09 -2.26
C ARG A 104 5.54 16.26 -3.14
N GLU A 105 4.26 16.37 -3.49
CA GLU A 105 3.71 17.55 -4.16
C GLU A 105 3.86 18.79 -3.26
N ALA A 106 3.41 18.68 -2.00
CA ALA A 106 3.38 19.80 -1.05
C ALA A 106 4.77 20.35 -0.71
N VAL A 107 5.81 19.50 -0.66
CA VAL A 107 7.19 19.94 -0.39
C VAL A 107 8.00 20.24 -1.65
N GLY A 108 7.41 20.13 -2.85
CA GLY A 108 8.11 20.35 -4.11
C GLY A 108 9.25 19.36 -4.36
N ALA A 109 9.07 18.10 -3.95
CA ALA A 109 10.10 17.07 -4.09
C ALA A 109 10.38 16.76 -5.57
N THR A 110 11.66 16.68 -5.92
CA THR A 110 12.12 16.49 -7.30
C THR A 110 12.46 15.04 -7.65
N GLY A 111 12.58 14.17 -6.64
CA GLY A 111 12.91 12.77 -6.86
C GLY A 111 11.81 12.01 -7.57
N LYS A 112 12.22 11.00 -8.35
CA LYS A 112 11.29 10.21 -9.17
C LYS A 112 10.33 9.40 -8.29
N ASN A 113 9.10 9.20 -8.78
CA ASN A 113 8.06 8.41 -8.12
C ASN A 113 7.58 7.31 -9.05
N TRP A 114 7.56 6.06 -8.59
CA TRP A 114 7.05 4.93 -9.35
C TRP A 114 6.03 4.16 -8.54
N LEU A 115 4.81 4.02 -9.07
CA LEU A 115 3.74 3.24 -8.45
C LEU A 115 3.46 1.94 -9.21
N PHE A 116 3.46 0.82 -8.50
CA PHE A 116 2.88 -0.45 -8.91
C PHE A 116 1.56 -0.65 -8.17
N PHE A 117 0.47 -0.64 -8.92
CA PHE A 117 -0.88 -0.83 -8.41
C PHE A 117 -1.52 -2.08 -9.03
N GLY A 118 -2.43 -2.71 -8.31
CA GLY A 118 -3.24 -3.78 -8.89
C GLY A 118 -4.51 -4.04 -8.10
N ASP A 119 -5.55 -4.46 -8.80
CA ASP A 119 -6.84 -4.85 -8.22
C ASP A 119 -7.57 -5.81 -9.17
N GLN A 120 -8.88 -6.00 -8.98
CA GLN A 120 -9.71 -6.92 -9.75
C GLN A 120 -9.91 -6.43 -11.18
N HIS A 121 -10.57 -5.28 -11.35
CA HIS A 121 -10.95 -4.75 -12.66
C HIS A 121 -10.55 -3.29 -12.85
N PHE A 122 -10.09 -2.94 -14.05
CA PHE A 122 -9.71 -1.57 -14.41
C PHE A 122 -10.87 -0.59 -14.26
N MET A 123 -12.07 -0.98 -14.70
CA MET A 123 -13.21 -0.07 -14.79
C MET A 123 -13.88 0.22 -13.44
N THR A 124 -13.72 -0.64 -12.44
CA THR A 124 -14.42 -0.53 -11.15
C THR A 124 -13.51 -0.39 -9.95
N ASP A 125 -12.29 -0.92 -10.02
CA ASP A 125 -11.41 -1.06 -8.86
C ASP A 125 -10.12 -0.24 -9.00
N PHE A 126 -10.02 0.64 -9.99
CA PHE A 126 -8.89 1.56 -10.11
C PHE A 126 -9.02 2.74 -9.13
N LEU A 127 -8.64 2.49 -7.88
CA LEU A 127 -8.69 3.45 -6.78
C LEU A 127 -7.88 4.73 -7.08
N TYR A 128 -8.52 5.89 -6.92
CA TYR A 128 -7.94 7.22 -7.16
C TYR A 128 -7.43 7.46 -8.60
N GLN A 129 -7.97 6.76 -9.59
CA GLN A 129 -7.53 6.82 -10.99
C GLN A 129 -7.27 8.24 -11.51
N SER A 130 -8.23 9.15 -11.32
CA SER A 130 -8.11 10.54 -11.79
C SER A 130 -6.94 11.29 -11.16
N GLU A 131 -6.62 11.02 -9.88
CA GLU A 131 -5.47 11.60 -9.20
C GLU A 131 -4.16 11.09 -9.81
N TRP A 132 -4.05 9.77 -10.01
CA TRP A 132 -2.84 9.17 -10.62
C TRP A 132 -2.58 9.66 -12.04
N LEU A 133 -3.63 9.78 -12.85
CA LEU A 133 -3.54 10.34 -14.19
C LEU A 133 -3.09 11.82 -14.17
N ARG A 134 -3.57 12.59 -13.19
CA ARG A 134 -3.11 13.97 -12.97
C ARG A 134 -1.62 14.02 -12.60
N TYR A 135 -1.18 13.17 -11.68
CA TYR A 135 0.22 13.11 -11.25
C TYR A 135 1.16 12.65 -12.36
N LEU A 136 0.74 11.71 -13.22
CA LEU A 136 1.48 11.31 -14.41
C LEU A 136 1.60 12.48 -15.39
N LYS A 137 0.50 13.20 -15.63
CA LYS A 137 0.48 14.35 -16.54
C LYS A 137 1.34 15.51 -16.05
N SER A 138 1.39 15.77 -14.74
CA SER A 138 2.24 16.82 -14.16
C SER A 138 3.72 16.42 -14.07
N GLY A 139 4.04 15.12 -14.23
CA GLY A 139 5.39 14.58 -14.06
C GLY A 139 5.77 14.28 -12.61
N LEU A 140 4.89 14.56 -11.64
CA LEU A 140 5.12 14.22 -10.24
C LEU A 140 5.20 12.69 -10.07
N LEU A 141 4.26 11.95 -10.65
CA LEU A 141 4.38 10.50 -10.78
C LEU A 141 5.15 10.20 -12.06
N THR A 142 6.37 9.70 -11.93
CA THR A 142 7.25 9.44 -13.08
C THR A 142 6.76 8.24 -13.87
N ARG A 143 6.29 7.20 -13.18
CA ARG A 143 5.83 5.95 -13.79
C ARG A 143 4.71 5.32 -12.97
N MET A 144 3.81 4.63 -13.68
CA MET A 144 2.80 3.79 -13.06
C MET A 144 2.64 2.50 -13.85
N ASN A 145 2.62 1.38 -13.15
CA ASN A 145 2.31 0.08 -13.72
C ASN A 145 1.13 -0.54 -12.98
N VAL A 146 0.16 -1.03 -13.76
CA VAL A 146 -1.12 -1.53 -13.24
C VAL A 146 -1.32 -3.00 -13.56
N ALA A 147 -1.95 -3.73 -12.65
CA ALA A 147 -2.24 -5.15 -12.79
C ALA A 147 -3.70 -5.45 -12.39
N PHE A 148 -4.53 -5.81 -13.37
CA PHE A 148 -5.96 -6.13 -13.14
C PHE A 148 -6.22 -7.61 -13.38
N PHE A 149 -6.35 -8.39 -12.31
CA PHE A 149 -6.28 -9.85 -12.41
C PHE A 149 -7.57 -10.51 -12.93
N ARG A 150 -8.65 -9.75 -13.14
CA ARG A 150 -9.93 -10.26 -13.67
C ARG A 150 -10.33 -9.70 -15.03
N ASP A 151 -9.51 -8.85 -15.65
CA ASP A 151 -9.84 -8.24 -16.95
C ASP A 151 -9.45 -9.12 -18.15
N GLN A 152 -8.65 -10.16 -17.91
CA GLN A 152 -8.19 -11.07 -18.96
C GLN A 152 -8.09 -12.51 -18.42
N THR A 153 -7.95 -13.48 -19.33
CA THR A 153 -7.86 -14.91 -18.99
C THR A 153 -6.67 -15.22 -18.09
N GLU A 154 -5.52 -14.60 -18.36
CA GLU A 154 -4.30 -14.76 -17.57
C GLU A 154 -4.26 -13.77 -16.41
N LYS A 155 -4.17 -14.28 -15.18
CA LYS A 155 -4.15 -13.40 -13.99
C LYS A 155 -2.83 -12.63 -13.91
N VAL A 156 -2.91 -11.31 -14.02
CA VAL A 156 -1.76 -10.40 -13.86
C VAL A 156 -1.82 -9.75 -12.49
N TYR A 157 -0.75 -9.91 -11.71
CA TYR A 157 -0.55 -9.24 -10.42
C TYR A 157 0.66 -8.29 -10.47
N VAL A 158 0.86 -7.54 -9.38
CA VAL A 158 1.93 -6.52 -9.31
C VAL A 158 3.33 -7.13 -9.44
N GLN A 159 3.54 -8.34 -8.94
CA GLN A 159 4.82 -9.04 -9.08
C GLN A 159 5.19 -9.36 -10.53
N GLN A 160 4.22 -9.69 -11.39
CA GLN A 160 4.49 -9.84 -12.83
C GLN A 160 4.93 -8.52 -13.44
N ARG A 161 4.26 -7.41 -13.09
CA ARG A 161 4.68 -6.07 -13.54
C ARG A 161 6.07 -5.69 -13.04
N MET A 162 6.44 -6.08 -11.82
CA MET A 162 7.81 -5.87 -11.31
C MET A 162 8.84 -6.61 -12.18
N LEU A 163 8.58 -7.87 -12.56
CA LEU A 163 9.49 -8.66 -13.39
C LEU A 163 9.61 -8.12 -14.82
N GLU A 164 8.50 -7.69 -15.42
CA GLU A 164 8.46 -7.03 -16.74
C GLU A 164 9.34 -5.77 -16.77
N HIS A 165 9.36 -5.03 -15.65
CA HIS A 165 10.14 -3.82 -15.48
C HIS A 165 11.42 -4.02 -14.67
N GLY A 166 11.91 -5.26 -14.58
CA GLY A 166 12.95 -5.65 -13.64
C GLY A 166 14.24 -4.85 -13.76
N ARG A 167 14.73 -4.66 -15.00
CA ARG A 167 15.95 -3.89 -15.30
C ARG A 167 15.88 -2.45 -14.79
N ASP A 168 14.75 -1.78 -15.02
CA ASP A 168 14.55 -0.40 -14.62
C ASP A 168 14.35 -0.27 -13.11
N LEU A 169 13.61 -1.20 -12.49
CA LEU A 169 13.42 -1.26 -11.05
C LEU A 169 14.77 -1.48 -10.35
N TYR A 170 15.58 -2.44 -10.82
CA TYR A 170 16.94 -2.64 -10.32
C TYR A 170 17.80 -1.40 -10.51
N GLY A 171 17.73 -0.75 -11.68
CA GLY A 171 18.42 0.51 -11.96
C GLY A 171 18.10 1.60 -10.94
N TRP A 172 16.82 1.78 -10.60
CA TRP A 172 16.42 2.74 -9.56
C TRP A 172 16.95 2.33 -8.17
N LEU A 173 16.99 1.05 -7.84
CA LEU A 173 17.64 0.59 -6.60
C LEU A 173 19.14 0.91 -6.57
N GLN A 174 19.83 0.87 -7.71
CA GLN A 174 21.23 1.33 -7.81
C GLN A 174 21.35 2.85 -7.70
N GLU A 175 20.36 3.62 -8.17
CA GLU A 175 20.28 5.08 -8.00
C GLU A 175 19.96 5.54 -6.57
N GLY A 176 19.85 4.62 -5.60
CA GLY A 176 19.55 4.96 -4.22
C GLY A 176 18.06 4.95 -3.87
N ALA A 177 17.19 4.41 -4.73
CA ALA A 177 15.75 4.43 -4.49
C ALA A 177 15.34 3.74 -3.19
N TYR A 178 14.22 4.21 -2.63
CA TYR A 178 13.52 3.59 -1.52
C TYR A 178 12.33 2.79 -2.04
N LEU A 179 12.26 1.51 -1.68
CA LEU A 179 11.20 0.58 -2.02
C LEU A 179 10.22 0.44 -0.85
N TYR A 180 8.94 0.56 -1.15
CA TYR A 180 7.85 0.46 -0.20
C TYR A 180 6.83 -0.57 -0.65
N VAL A 181 6.36 -1.40 0.28
CA VAL A 181 5.29 -2.38 0.04
C VAL A 181 4.19 -2.20 1.07
N CYS A 182 2.94 -2.08 0.63
CA CYS A 182 1.78 -2.01 1.53
C CYS A 182 0.63 -2.89 1.03
N GLY A 183 -0.09 -3.55 1.94
CA GLY A 183 -1.25 -4.40 1.63
C GLY A 183 -1.21 -5.76 2.30
N ASP A 184 -1.80 -6.78 1.65
CA ASP A 184 -1.96 -8.14 2.19
C ASP A 184 -0.63 -8.79 2.59
N GLU A 185 -0.47 -9.10 3.88
CA GLU A 185 0.71 -9.77 4.41
C GLU A 185 0.80 -11.23 3.96
N ARG A 186 -0.35 -11.91 3.85
CA ARG A 186 -0.39 -13.37 3.77
C ARG A 186 0.10 -13.93 2.43
N HIS A 187 -0.23 -13.26 1.33
CA HIS A 187 0.09 -13.71 -0.01
C HIS A 187 0.94 -12.66 -0.73
N MET A 188 0.43 -11.43 -0.83
CA MET A 188 1.04 -10.39 -1.67
C MET A 188 2.44 -10.00 -1.21
N ALA A 189 2.63 -9.72 0.08
CA ALA A 189 3.92 -9.29 0.61
C ALA A 189 5.02 -10.34 0.43
N ARG A 190 4.67 -11.63 0.51
CA ARG A 190 5.59 -12.74 0.26
C ARG A 190 5.98 -12.81 -1.21
N ASP A 191 4.99 -12.82 -2.11
CA ASP A 191 5.22 -12.92 -3.55
C ASP A 191 6.05 -11.75 -4.08
N VAL A 192 5.78 -10.53 -3.60
CA VAL A 192 6.55 -9.32 -3.92
C VAL A 192 7.99 -9.42 -3.41
N HIS A 193 8.21 -9.98 -2.22
CA HIS A 193 9.54 -10.14 -1.67
C HIS A 193 10.37 -11.16 -2.45
N GLU A 194 9.80 -12.32 -2.76
CA GLU A 194 10.45 -13.34 -3.60
C GLU A 194 10.78 -12.77 -4.98
N THR A 195 9.83 -12.03 -5.57
CA THR A 195 10.02 -11.37 -6.86
C THR A 195 11.15 -10.34 -6.83
N LEU A 196 11.29 -9.59 -5.74
CA LEU A 196 12.40 -8.66 -5.57
C LEU A 196 13.74 -9.39 -5.54
N LEU A 197 13.81 -10.55 -4.88
CA LEU A 197 15.03 -11.36 -4.83
C LEU A 197 15.38 -11.90 -6.22
N ASP A 198 14.40 -12.46 -6.94
CA ASP A 198 14.58 -12.97 -8.31
C ASP A 198 15.06 -11.87 -9.27
N LEU A 199 14.48 -10.68 -9.12
CA LEU A 199 14.84 -9.49 -9.91
C LEU A 199 16.28 -9.05 -9.61
N VAL A 200 16.67 -8.96 -8.34
CA VAL A 200 18.04 -8.59 -7.94
C VAL A 200 19.06 -9.63 -8.40
N GLU A 201 18.71 -10.92 -8.31
CA GLU A 201 19.52 -12.03 -8.82
C GLU A 201 19.77 -11.89 -10.32
N ARG A 202 18.69 -11.75 -11.09
CA ARG A 202 18.72 -11.67 -12.56
C ARG A 202 19.41 -10.41 -13.07
N GLU A 203 19.00 -9.25 -12.60
CA GLU A 203 19.47 -7.96 -13.14
C GLU A 203 20.82 -7.54 -12.54
N GLY A 204 21.14 -8.01 -11.34
CA GLY A 204 22.43 -7.78 -10.69
C GLY A 204 23.51 -8.79 -11.07
N GLY A 205 23.17 -9.85 -11.81
CA GLY A 205 24.11 -10.90 -12.20
C GLY A 205 24.74 -11.61 -11.01
N MET A 206 23.99 -11.74 -9.91
CA MET A 206 24.45 -12.32 -8.65
C MET A 206 23.68 -13.62 -8.35
N ASN A 207 24.20 -14.44 -7.44
CA ASN A 207 23.49 -15.64 -6.99
C ASN A 207 22.46 -15.31 -5.89
N ARG A 208 21.60 -16.29 -5.58
CA ARG A 208 20.52 -16.13 -4.60
C ARG A 208 20.97 -15.63 -3.23
N ASP A 209 22.03 -16.21 -2.67
CA ASP A 209 22.55 -15.81 -1.35
C ASP A 209 22.99 -14.35 -1.33
N THR A 210 23.61 -13.89 -2.42
CA THR A 210 24.05 -12.49 -2.57
C THR A 210 22.86 -11.56 -2.75
N ALA A 211 21.83 -11.98 -3.50
CA ALA A 211 20.59 -11.22 -3.68
C ALA A 211 19.84 -11.05 -2.34
N GLU A 212 19.77 -12.10 -1.52
CA GLU A 212 19.21 -12.04 -0.17
C GLU A 212 20.00 -11.07 0.72
N GLN A 213 21.33 -11.13 0.66
CA GLN A 213 22.17 -10.22 1.43
C GLN A 213 22.00 -8.76 0.96
N TYR A 214 21.87 -8.52 -0.34
CA TYR A 214 21.58 -7.21 -0.90
C TYR A 214 20.25 -6.65 -0.38
N VAL A 215 19.16 -7.44 -0.44
CA VAL A 215 17.85 -7.01 0.06
C VAL A 215 17.85 -6.82 1.58
N LYS A 216 18.57 -7.65 2.34
CA LYS A 216 18.79 -7.44 3.79
C LYS A 216 19.51 -6.12 4.07
N THR A 217 20.47 -5.74 3.23
CA THR A 217 21.15 -4.43 3.34
C THR A 217 20.17 -3.29 3.09
N LEU A 218 19.33 -3.36 2.05
CA LEU A 218 18.28 -2.36 1.82
C LEU A 218 17.35 -2.20 3.04
N GLN A 219 16.98 -3.29 3.70
CA GLN A 219 16.17 -3.23 4.93
C GLN A 219 16.92 -2.54 6.08
N LYS A 220 18.19 -2.89 6.30
CA LYS A 220 19.05 -2.26 7.34
C LYS A 220 19.22 -0.76 7.09
N GLU A 221 19.36 -0.36 5.83
CA GLU A 221 19.46 1.03 5.40
C GLU A 221 18.11 1.76 5.40
N LYS A 222 17.01 1.08 5.77
CA LYS A 222 15.64 1.59 5.69
C LYS A 222 15.24 2.04 4.28
N ARG A 223 15.87 1.46 3.26
CA ARG A 223 15.54 1.63 1.84
C ARG A 223 14.57 0.58 1.31
N TYR A 224 14.28 -0.46 2.09
CA TYR A 224 13.15 -1.36 1.84
C TYR A 224 12.25 -1.41 3.08
N GLN A 225 11.05 -0.84 2.97
CA GLN A 225 10.08 -0.68 4.07
C GLN A 225 8.75 -1.35 3.72
N ARG A 226 8.05 -1.90 4.73
CA ARG A 226 6.79 -2.62 4.56
C ARG A 226 5.76 -2.21 5.60
N ASP A 227 4.52 -2.01 5.17
CA ASP A 227 3.34 -1.79 6.02
C ASP A 227 2.25 -2.77 5.60
N ILE A 228 2.28 -3.97 6.16
CA ILE A 228 1.50 -5.12 5.69
C ILE A 228 0.60 -5.64 6.82
N TYR A 229 -0.59 -6.13 6.46
CA TYR A 229 -1.66 -6.53 7.39
C TYR A 229 -2.50 -7.70 6.88
#